data_AF-A0A8J4R3B6-F1
#
_entry.id   AF-A0A8J4R3B6-F1
#
_cell.length_a   1.000
_cell.length_b   1.000
_cell.length_c   1.000
_cell.angle_alpha   90.00
_cell.angle_beta   90.00
_cell.angle_gamma   90.00
#
_symmetry.space_group_name_H-M   'P 1'
#
loop_
_entity.id
_entity.type
_entity.pdbx_description
1 polymer ?
#
loop_
_entity_poly.entity_id
_entity_poly.type
_entity_poly.pdbx_seq_one_letter_code
_entity_poly.pdbx_strand_id
1 'polypeptide(L)'
;MVLSKNQQLLSKIATNDRHGENSPYFDGWKAYDNNPYHPIDNREGVIQMGLAENQKWIWRNPKASICTAKGVHEFKNIAIFQDYHGFKEFRQVVANFMGKARGGRVTFDPSRLVMSGGATGANKTVMFCLANPGDAFLVPDFL
;
A
#
# COMPACT_ATOMS: atom_id res chain seq x y z
N MET A 1 25.11 41.00 20.59
CA MET A 1 24.00 40.53 19.73
C MET A 1 23.71 39.09 20.13
N VAL A 2 22.65 38.86 20.90
CA VAL A 2 22.32 37.54 21.44
C VAL A 2 21.64 36.74 20.33
N LEU A 3 22.26 35.65 19.87
CA LEU A 3 21.63 34.68 18.98
C LEU A 3 20.53 33.98 19.77
N SER A 4 19.29 34.39 19.54
CA SER A 4 18.09 33.89 20.22
C SER A 4 17.31 32.98 19.27
N LYS A 5 16.94 31.81 19.83
CA LYS A 5 16.08 30.72 19.33
C LYS A 5 16.76 29.73 18.38
N ASN A 6 17.02 28.54 18.93
CA ASN A 6 16.93 27.26 18.20
C ASN A 6 15.64 27.25 17.37
N GLN A 7 15.71 27.65 16.10
CA GLN A 7 14.62 27.43 15.17
C GLN A 7 14.58 25.94 14.88
N GLN A 8 13.56 25.25 15.39
CA GLN A 8 13.21 23.91 14.93
C GLN A 8 12.86 24.02 13.44
N LEU A 9 13.82 23.71 12.55
CA LEU A 9 13.66 23.81 11.10
C LEU A 9 12.74 22.72 10.54
N LEU A 10 12.47 21.67 11.33
CA LEU A 10 11.71 20.50 10.94
C LEU A 10 10.49 20.30 11.84
N SER A 11 9.43 19.70 11.29
CA SER A 11 8.22 19.39 12.06
C SER A 11 8.49 18.32 13.13
N LYS A 12 7.68 18.33 14.21
CA LYS A 12 7.72 17.27 15.24
C LYS A 12 7.48 15.86 14.67
N ILE A 13 6.81 15.76 13.53
CA ILE A 13 6.59 14.47 12.85
C ILE A 13 7.89 13.99 12.19
N ALA A 14 8.62 14.90 11.54
CA ALA A 14 9.87 14.58 10.84
C ALA A 14 11.05 14.29 11.78
N THR A 15 11.05 14.84 12.99
CA THR A 15 12.17 14.69 13.95
C THR A 15 11.89 13.71 15.07
N ASN A 16 10.83 12.90 14.99
CA ASN A 16 10.54 11.91 16.03
C ASN A 16 11.06 10.53 15.64
N ASP A 17 11.47 9.73 16.63
CA ASP A 17 11.98 8.38 16.41
C ASP A 17 10.84 7.33 16.31
N ARG A 18 9.65 7.72 15.84
CA ARG A 18 8.49 6.82 15.78
C ARG A 18 8.47 5.90 14.55
N HIS A 19 9.51 5.93 13.71
CA HIS A 19 9.63 5.04 12.55
C HIS A 19 9.75 3.56 12.94
N GLY A 20 10.24 3.27 14.15
CA GLY A 20 10.21 1.93 14.75
C GLY A 20 11.25 0.94 14.21
N GLU A 21 12.02 1.29 13.19
CA GLU A 21 13.07 0.45 12.58
C GLU A 21 14.16 -0.03 13.55
N ASN A 22 14.35 0.69 14.65
CA ASN A 22 15.28 0.34 15.72
C ASN A 22 14.68 -0.66 16.73
N SER A 23 13.43 -1.08 16.54
CA SER A 23 12.76 -2.08 17.38
C SER A 23 13.28 -3.50 17.08
N PRO A 24 13.36 -4.39 18.09
CA PRO A 24 13.74 -5.79 17.91
C PRO A 24 12.85 -6.56 16.91
N TYR A 25 11.62 -6.12 16.67
CA TYR A 25 10.73 -6.74 15.66
C TYR A 25 11.30 -6.69 14.23
N PHE A 26 12.25 -5.80 13.94
CA PHE A 26 12.90 -5.68 12.64
C PHE A 26 14.16 -6.54 12.50
N ASP A 27 14.62 -7.21 13.55
CA ASP A 27 15.88 -7.96 13.51
C ASP A 27 15.84 -9.09 12.48
N GLY A 28 14.71 -9.79 12.36
CA GLY A 28 14.52 -10.81 11.31
C GLY A 28 14.55 -10.23 9.90
N TRP A 29 14.02 -9.02 9.70
CA TRP A 29 14.04 -8.35 8.40
C TRP A 29 15.46 -7.90 8.02
N LYS A 30 16.20 -7.34 8.98
CA LYS A 30 17.61 -6.97 8.81
C LYS A 30 18.49 -8.19 8.53
N ALA A 31 18.21 -9.32 9.19
CA ALA A 31 18.93 -10.57 8.94
C ALA A 31 18.71 -11.06 7.50
N TYR A 32 17.47 -10.96 6.99
CA TYR A 32 17.16 -11.25 5.59
C TYR A 32 17.89 -10.30 4.63
N ASP A 33 17.79 -8.99 4.84
CA ASP A 33 18.41 -7.99 3.95
C ASP A 33 19.94 -8.14 3.88
N ASN A 34 20.58 -8.51 5.00
CA ASN A 34 22.03 -8.70 5.07
C ASN A 34 22.51 -10.03 4.45
N ASN A 35 21.68 -11.07 4.42
CA ASN A 35 22.07 -12.40 3.93
C ASN A 35 20.90 -13.09 3.21
N PRO A 36 20.42 -12.58 2.07
CA PRO A 36 19.26 -13.13 1.39
C PRO A 36 19.59 -14.47 0.73
N TYR A 37 18.68 -15.44 0.86
CA TYR A 37 18.78 -16.72 0.16
C TYR A 37 18.77 -16.55 -1.36
N HIS A 38 19.67 -17.25 -2.05
CA HIS A 38 19.63 -17.43 -3.48
C HIS A 38 19.96 -18.90 -3.84
N PRO A 39 19.16 -19.57 -4.69
CA PRO A 39 19.30 -21.01 -4.96
C PRO A 39 20.64 -21.41 -5.61
N ILE A 40 21.37 -20.47 -6.19
CA ILE A 40 22.67 -20.70 -6.82
C ILE A 40 23.77 -20.00 -6.03
N ASP A 41 23.62 -18.70 -5.78
CA ASP A 41 24.69 -17.84 -5.28
C ASP A 41 24.79 -17.82 -3.75
N ASN A 42 23.72 -18.19 -3.02
CA ASN A 42 23.69 -18.13 -1.57
C ASN A 42 22.66 -19.10 -0.97
N ARG A 43 22.94 -20.40 -1.01
CA ARG A 43 22.00 -21.44 -0.53
C ARG A 43 21.80 -21.45 0.97
N GLU A 44 22.73 -20.88 1.73
CA GLU A 44 22.67 -20.75 3.19
C GLU A 44 22.07 -19.42 3.65
N GLY A 45 21.61 -18.59 2.71
CA GLY A 45 20.96 -17.32 3.03
C GLY A 45 19.59 -17.51 3.70
N VAL A 46 19.08 -16.44 4.29
CA VAL A 46 17.79 -16.37 4.95
C VAL A 46 16.67 -16.36 3.90
N ILE A 47 15.68 -17.23 4.06
CA ILE A 47 14.51 -17.31 3.19
C ILE A 47 13.42 -16.38 3.72
N GLN A 48 12.91 -15.48 2.87
CA GLN A 48 11.86 -14.55 3.26
C GLN A 48 10.50 -15.24 3.37
N MET A 49 10.04 -15.41 4.62
CA MET A 49 8.71 -15.95 4.94
C MET A 49 7.80 -14.94 5.67
N GLY A 50 8.31 -13.74 5.96
CA GLY A 50 7.59 -12.70 6.71
C GLY A 50 6.78 -11.72 5.85
N LEU A 51 6.88 -11.79 4.52
CA LEU A 51 6.20 -10.86 3.61
C LEU A 51 4.95 -11.51 3.00
N ALA A 52 3.78 -10.92 3.25
CA ALA A 52 2.50 -11.39 2.72
C ALA A 52 2.30 -10.96 1.25
N GLU A 53 2.97 -11.65 0.33
CA GLU A 53 2.88 -11.38 -1.11
C GLU A 53 2.31 -12.56 -1.91
N ASN A 54 1.49 -12.25 -2.92
CA ASN A 54 0.96 -13.24 -3.87
C ASN A 54 1.38 -12.89 -5.30
N GLN A 55 2.44 -13.55 -5.78
CA GLN A 55 3.06 -13.24 -7.05
C GLN A 55 2.54 -14.08 -8.24
N LYS A 56 1.61 -15.02 -8.02
CA LYS A 56 1.28 -16.07 -9.02
C LYS A 56 0.52 -15.56 -10.26
N TRP A 57 -0.26 -14.49 -10.15
CA TRP A 57 -1.16 -14.05 -11.23
C TRP A 57 -0.44 -13.30 -12.35
N ILE A 58 0.57 -12.48 -12.01
CA ILE A 58 1.29 -11.61 -12.94
C ILE A 58 2.00 -12.43 -14.02
N TRP A 59 2.66 -13.53 -13.63
CA TRP A 59 3.36 -14.44 -14.56
C TRP A 59 2.47 -15.04 -15.65
N ARG A 60 1.15 -15.12 -15.40
CA ARG A 60 0.19 -15.75 -16.32
C ARG A 60 -0.55 -14.74 -17.20
N ASN A 61 -0.42 -13.43 -16.96
CA ASN A 61 -1.24 -12.40 -17.62
C ASN A 61 -0.41 -11.20 -18.14
N PRO A 62 0.63 -11.41 -18.97
CA PRO A 62 1.54 -10.33 -19.40
C PRO A 62 0.87 -9.25 -20.29
N LYS A 63 -0.27 -9.55 -20.91
CA LYS A 63 -1.01 -8.61 -21.79
C LYS A 63 -1.77 -7.52 -21.03
N ALA A 64 -1.89 -7.63 -19.70
CA ALA A 64 -2.57 -6.63 -18.88
C ALA A 64 -1.76 -5.32 -18.71
N SER A 65 -0.53 -5.27 -19.22
CA SER A 65 0.35 -4.12 -19.11
C SER A 65 0.28 -3.20 -20.33
N ILE A 66 0.17 -1.89 -20.07
CA ILE A 66 0.31 -0.82 -21.06
C ILE A 66 1.73 -0.73 -21.64
N CYS A 67 2.71 -1.38 -21.01
CA CYS A 67 4.08 -1.50 -21.50
C CYS A 67 4.23 -2.52 -22.65
N THR A 68 3.13 -2.84 -23.35
CA THR A 68 3.11 -3.75 -24.49
C THR A 68 2.65 -3.01 -25.75
N ALA A 69 3.13 -3.43 -26.93
CA ALA A 69 2.74 -2.83 -28.21
C ALA A 69 1.21 -2.85 -28.46
N LYS A 70 0.48 -3.75 -27.79
CA LYS A 70 -0.98 -3.83 -27.84
C LYS A 70 -1.69 -2.87 -26.89
N GLY A 71 -1.06 -2.46 -25.77
CA GLY A 71 -1.65 -1.55 -24.77
C GLY A 71 -1.28 -0.08 -24.96
N VAL A 72 -0.27 0.23 -25.79
CA VAL A 72 0.27 1.60 -25.95
C VAL A 72 -0.72 2.61 -26.51
N HIS A 73 -1.75 2.18 -27.25
CA HIS A 73 -2.77 3.08 -27.80
C HIS A 73 -3.59 3.79 -26.71
N GLU A 74 -3.76 3.17 -25.54
CA GLU A 74 -4.42 3.76 -24.38
C GLU A 74 -3.47 4.60 -23.50
N PHE A 75 -2.16 4.59 -23.80
CA PHE A 75 -1.16 5.28 -22.96
C PHE A 75 -1.49 6.76 -22.79
N LYS A 76 -1.82 7.46 -23.88
CA LYS A 76 -2.15 8.88 -23.82
C LYS A 76 -3.37 9.14 -22.93
N ASN A 77 -4.41 8.32 -23.04
CA ASN A 77 -5.63 8.43 -22.23
C ASN A 77 -5.35 8.17 -20.75
N ILE A 78 -4.52 7.16 -20.45
CA ILE A 78 -4.18 6.78 -19.07
C ILE A 78 -3.22 7.78 -18.42
N ALA A 79 -2.20 8.23 -19.14
CA ALA A 79 -1.15 9.08 -18.59
C ALA A 79 -1.65 10.48 -18.19
N ILE A 80 -2.66 11.01 -18.87
CA ILE A 80 -3.23 12.34 -18.56
C ILE A 80 -4.44 12.27 -17.63
N PHE A 81 -4.89 11.07 -17.24
CA PHE A 81 -6.07 10.92 -16.41
C PHE A 81 -5.76 11.32 -14.96
N GLN A 82 -6.52 12.29 -14.44
CA GLN A 82 -6.30 12.88 -13.12
C GLN A 82 -7.60 12.99 -12.29
N ASP A 83 -8.71 12.42 -12.76
CA ASP A 83 -9.96 12.43 -11.99
C ASP A 83 -9.80 11.56 -10.74
N TYR A 84 -10.03 12.16 -9.58
CA TYR A 84 -9.88 11.53 -8.27
C TYR A 84 -10.89 10.41 -8.03
N HIS A 85 -12.00 10.35 -8.79
CA HIS A 85 -12.92 9.21 -8.75
C HIS A 85 -12.29 7.94 -9.34
N GLY A 86 -11.25 8.06 -10.17
CA GLY A 86 -10.71 6.94 -10.93
C GLY A 86 -11.56 6.57 -12.14
N PHE A 87 -10.99 5.78 -13.05
CA PHE A 87 -11.69 5.27 -14.22
C PHE A 87 -12.99 4.57 -13.85
N LYS A 88 -14.09 4.93 -14.54
CA LYS A 88 -15.42 4.37 -14.29
C LYS A 88 -15.42 2.86 -14.48
N GLU A 89 -14.80 2.39 -15.55
CA GLU A 89 -14.65 0.99 -15.91
C GLU A 89 -13.92 0.23 -14.80
N PHE A 90 -12.86 0.85 -14.25
CA PHE A 90 -12.10 0.26 -13.16
C PHE A 90 -12.93 0.11 -11.90
N ARG A 91 -13.66 1.15 -11.48
CA ARG A 91 -14.58 1.08 -10.33
C ARG A 91 -15.66 0.02 -10.51
N GLN A 92 -16.20 -0.12 -11.72
CA GLN A 92 -17.21 -1.15 -12.02
C GLN A 92 -16.64 -2.57 -11.89
N VAL A 93 -15.41 -2.80 -12.37
CA VAL A 93 -14.73 -4.09 -12.22
C VAL A 93 -14.42 -4.39 -10.76
N VAL A 94 -13.96 -3.40 -9.98
CA VAL A 94 -13.71 -3.57 -8.53
C VAL A 94 -14.99 -3.91 -7.78
N ALA A 95 -16.09 -3.19 -8.03
CA ALA A 95 -17.40 -3.48 -7.43
C ALA A 95 -17.86 -4.91 -7.70
N ASN A 96 -17.75 -5.35 -8.97
CA ASN A 96 -18.08 -6.71 -9.37
C ASN A 96 -17.17 -7.75 -8.72
N PHE A 97 -15.86 -7.47 -8.61
CA PHE A 97 -14.91 -8.35 -7.95
C PHE A 97 -15.22 -8.51 -6.46
N MET A 98 -15.52 -7.41 -5.75
CA MET A 98 -15.92 -7.45 -4.34
C MET A 98 -17.21 -8.25 -4.13
N GLY A 99 -18.20 -8.10 -5.00
CA GLY A 99 -19.43 -8.91 -4.97
C GLY A 99 -19.14 -10.40 -5.16
N LYS A 100 -18.29 -10.75 -6.14
CA LYS A 100 -17.85 -12.14 -6.36
C LYS A 100 -17.09 -12.72 -5.17
N ALA A 101 -16.19 -11.95 -4.55
CA ALA A 101 -15.44 -12.37 -3.37
C ALA A 101 -16.36 -12.66 -2.16
N ARG A 102 -17.57 -12.08 -2.13
CA ARG A 102 -18.62 -12.37 -1.15
C ARG A 102 -19.61 -13.45 -1.61
N GLY A 103 -19.26 -14.22 -2.63
CA GLY A 103 -20.09 -15.30 -3.18
C GLY A 103 -21.35 -14.80 -3.89
N GLY A 104 -21.35 -13.57 -4.40
CA GLY A 104 -22.49 -12.97 -5.09
C GLY A 104 -23.67 -12.59 -4.18
N ARG A 105 -23.49 -12.65 -2.86
CA ARG A 105 -24.55 -12.37 -1.87
C ARG A 105 -24.82 -10.88 -1.66
N VAL A 106 -23.90 -10.03 -2.09
CA VAL A 106 -23.99 -8.57 -1.96
C VAL A 106 -23.48 -7.90 -3.23
N THR A 107 -24.01 -6.71 -3.51
CA THR A 107 -23.59 -5.84 -4.61
C THR A 107 -23.02 -4.55 -4.06
N PHE A 108 -22.02 -3.99 -4.75
CA PHE A 108 -21.41 -2.72 -4.40
C PHE A 108 -21.74 -1.69 -5.48
N ASP A 109 -22.17 -0.50 -5.07
CA ASP A 109 -22.42 0.62 -5.97
C ASP A 109 -21.09 1.25 -6.40
N PRO A 110 -20.70 1.22 -7.70
CA PRO A 110 -19.43 1.77 -8.17
C PRO A 110 -19.30 3.28 -7.93
N SER A 111 -20.41 4.01 -7.77
CA SER A 111 -20.39 5.46 -7.49
C SER A 111 -19.92 5.76 -6.06
N ARG A 112 -19.98 4.78 -5.16
CA ARG A 112 -19.56 4.88 -3.76
C ARG A 112 -18.15 4.36 -3.51
N LEU A 113 -17.46 3.85 -4.54
CA LEU A 113 -16.08 3.40 -4.44
C LEU A 113 -15.13 4.59 -4.62
N VAL A 114 -14.26 4.79 -3.63
CA VAL A 114 -13.20 5.80 -3.65
C VAL A 114 -11.84 5.10 -3.64
N MET A 115 -10.96 5.52 -4.53
CA MET A 115 -9.61 4.96 -4.66
C MET A 115 -8.63 5.60 -3.68
N SER A 116 -7.66 4.83 -3.21
CA SER A 116 -6.61 5.28 -2.28
C SER A 116 -5.24 4.69 -2.67
N GLY A 117 -4.18 5.17 -2.02
CA GLY A 117 -2.83 4.58 -2.09
C GLY A 117 -2.75 3.23 -1.37
N GLY A 118 -3.51 2.24 -1.85
CA GLY A 118 -3.63 0.92 -1.23
C GLY A 118 -4.39 0.94 0.10
N ALA A 119 -4.37 -0.21 0.79
CA ALA A 119 -5.03 -0.38 2.08
C ALA A 119 -4.46 0.56 3.16
N THR A 120 -3.15 0.82 3.15
CA THR A 120 -2.49 1.77 4.06
C THR A 120 -3.05 3.17 3.90
N GLY A 121 -3.15 3.67 2.66
CA GLY A 121 -3.77 4.96 2.37
C GLY A 121 -5.25 5.00 2.75
N ALA A 122 -6.01 3.95 2.45
CA ALA A 122 -7.43 3.85 2.79
C ALA A 122 -7.66 3.95 4.30
N ASN A 123 -6.92 3.15 5.08
CA ASN A 123 -7.03 3.15 6.54
C ASN A 123 -6.72 4.54 7.12
N LYS A 124 -5.65 5.19 6.65
CA LYS A 124 -5.29 6.55 7.08
C LYS A 124 -6.37 7.57 6.73
N THR A 125 -6.92 7.52 5.52
CA THR A 125 -8.00 8.43 5.10
C THR A 125 -9.26 8.24 5.94
N VAL A 126 -9.68 6.99 6.17
CA VAL A 126 -10.85 6.69 7.02
C VAL A 126 -10.64 7.21 8.45
N MET A 127 -9.46 7.02 9.02
CA MET A 127 -9.13 7.58 10.35
C MET A 127 -9.29 9.10 10.39
N PHE A 128 -8.77 9.81 9.38
CA PHE A 128 -8.96 11.27 9.28
C PHE A 128 -10.41 11.71 9.13
N CYS A 129 -11.24 10.92 8.46
CA CYS A 129 -12.65 11.25 8.26
C CYS A 129 -13.51 11.00 9.51
N LEU A 130 -13.09 10.10 10.40
CA LEU A 130 -13.92 9.61 11.51
C LEU A 130 -13.49 10.11 12.89
N ALA A 131 -12.26 10.61 13.04
CA ALA A 131 -11.69 10.94 14.34
C ALA A 131 -10.79 12.18 14.28
N ASN A 132 -10.81 12.96 15.36
CA ASN A 132 -9.93 14.09 15.59
C ASN A 132 -8.68 13.68 16.39
N PRO A 133 -7.62 14.52 16.41
CA PRO A 133 -6.49 14.30 17.29
C PRO A 133 -6.92 14.21 18.76
N GLY A 134 -6.65 13.07 19.41
CA GLY A 134 -7.04 12.79 20.79
C GLY A 134 -8.16 11.75 20.93
N ASP A 135 -8.92 11.51 19.87
CA ASP A 135 -9.89 10.41 19.81
C ASP A 135 -9.19 9.05 19.69
N ALA A 136 -9.94 7.97 19.91
CA ALA A 136 -9.43 6.60 19.89
C ALA A 136 -10.29 5.64 19.06
N PHE A 137 -9.66 4.60 18.51
CA PHE A 137 -10.33 3.47 17.84
C PHE A 137 -10.17 2.20 18.66
N LEU A 138 -11.21 1.35 18.67
CA LEU A 138 -11.12 0.00 19.22
C LEU A 138 -10.55 -0.94 18.14
N VAL A 139 -9.50 -1.69 18.48
CA VAL A 139 -8.88 -2.70 17.61
C VAL A 139 -8.79 -3.99 18.42
N PRO A 140 -9.44 -5.09 17.98
CA PRO A 140 -9.29 -6.38 18.64
C PRO A 140 -7.83 -6.85 18.58
N ASP A 141 -7.33 -7.40 19.66
CA ASP A 141 -6.09 -8.15 19.67
C ASP A 141 -6.32 -9.62 19.33
N PHE A 142 -5.26 -10.28 18.85
CA PHE A 142 -5.23 -11.71 18.59
C PHE A 142 -4.33 -12.37 19.64
N LEU A 143 -4.78 -12.35 20.89
CA LEU A 143 -4.32 -13.26 21.94
C LEU A 143 -5.40 -14.30 22.22
#